data_AF-A0A6A3G814-F1
#
_entry.id   AF-A0A6A3G814-F1
#
_cell.length_a   1.000
_cell.length_b   1.000
_cell.length_c   1.000
_cell.angle_alpha   90.00
_cell.angle_beta   90.00
_cell.angle_gamma   90.00
#
_symmetry.space_group_name_H-M   'P 1'
#
loop_
_entity.id
_entity.type
_entity.pdbx_description
1 polymer ?
#
loop_
_entity_poly.entity_id
_entity_poly.type
_entity_poly.pdbx_seq_one_letter_code
_entity_poly.pdbx_strand_id
1 'polypeptide(L)'
;MKGTDIEAFNMCIAHVRVVNEHTIGVLKGRWACLRELRVQLNKKEYMERILQWITACVVLHNMLLSQNDDWTSDDESSDEDSDEPEEENESENEDESDDDEFIFRRRLKKKAIRKGNERGGILWYRSYYMH
;
A
#
# COMPACT_ATOMS: atom_id res chain seq x y z
N MET A 1 8.86 -40.75 1.47
CA MET A 1 9.25 -39.46 0.88
C MET A 1 10.73 -39.53 0.55
N LYS A 2 11.13 -39.28 -0.70
CA LYS A 2 12.55 -39.29 -1.08
C LYS A 2 13.18 -37.97 -0.60
N GLY A 3 14.49 -37.97 -0.33
CA GLY A 3 15.19 -36.78 0.21
C GLY A 3 14.97 -35.50 -0.60
N THR A 4 14.84 -35.63 -1.93
CA THR A 4 14.56 -34.54 -2.86
C THR A 4 13.21 -33.87 -2.66
N ASP A 5 12.17 -34.60 -2.22
CA ASP A 5 10.85 -34.03 -1.93
C ASP A 5 10.91 -33.12 -0.68
N ILE A 6 11.76 -33.49 0.28
CA ILE A 6 11.96 -32.74 1.54
C ILE A 6 12.76 -31.46 1.26
N GLU A 7 13.78 -31.54 0.41
CA GLU A 7 14.60 -30.39 0.00
C GLU A 7 13.76 -29.34 -0.75
N ALA A 8 12.94 -29.78 -1.72
CA ALA A 8 12.03 -28.88 -2.45
C ALA A 8 10.99 -28.23 -1.52
N PHE A 9 10.43 -29.00 -0.58
CA PHE A 9 9.51 -28.47 0.43
C PHE A 9 10.18 -27.42 1.31
N ASN A 10 11.37 -27.70 1.83
CA ASN A 10 12.11 -26.78 2.68
C ASN A 10 12.49 -25.49 1.94
N MET A 11 12.88 -25.60 0.66
CA MET A 11 13.19 -24.45 -0.19
C MET A 11 11.97 -23.52 -0.35
N CYS A 12 10.79 -24.10 -0.61
CA CYS A 12 9.55 -23.34 -0.73
C CYS A 12 9.21 -22.59 0.56
N ILE A 13 9.30 -23.28 1.71
CA ILE A 13 9.04 -22.68 3.02
C ILE A 13 10.06 -21.57 3.33
N ALA A 14 11.34 -21.77 3.01
CA ALA A 14 12.38 -20.76 3.21
C ALA A 14 12.07 -19.49 2.39
N HIS A 15 11.72 -19.64 1.11
CA HIS A 15 11.38 -18.51 0.24
C HIS A 15 10.16 -17.72 0.78
N VAL A 16 9.07 -18.42 1.11
CA VAL A 16 7.86 -17.78 1.68
C VAL A 16 8.19 -17.07 2.99
N ARG A 17 9.06 -17.64 3.82
CA ARG A 17 9.48 -17.03 5.08
C ARG A 17 10.24 -15.73 4.84
N VAL A 18 11.19 -15.71 3.91
CA VAL A 18 11.97 -14.50 3.57
C VAL A 18 11.04 -13.37 3.12
N VAL A 19 10.12 -13.66 2.18
CA VAL A 19 9.15 -12.67 1.69
C VAL A 19 8.27 -12.13 2.83
N ASN A 20 7.79 -13.02 3.72
CA ASN A 20 6.97 -12.61 4.86
C ASN A 20 7.77 -11.77 5.86
N GLU A 21 9.00 -12.16 6.20
CA GLU A 21 9.85 -11.42 7.14
C GLU A 21 10.17 -10.03 6.61
N HIS A 22 10.55 -9.92 5.33
CA HIS A 22 10.79 -8.65 4.65
C HIS A 22 9.54 -7.77 4.65
N THR A 23 8.39 -8.30 4.23
CA THR A 23 7.10 -7.57 4.21
C THR A 23 6.73 -7.05 5.61
N ILE A 24 6.92 -7.86 6.65
CA ILE A 24 6.65 -7.47 8.04
C ILE A 24 7.62 -6.38 8.49
N GLY A 25 8.89 -6.45 8.07
CA GLY A 25 9.92 -5.44 8.32
C GLY A 25 9.49 -4.08 7.76
N VAL A 26 9.18 -4.02 6.47
CA VAL A 26 8.70 -2.81 5.77
C VAL A 26 7.48 -2.21 6.48
N LEU A 27 6.46 -3.02 6.78
CA LEU A 27 5.25 -2.55 7.45
C LEU A 27 5.54 -2.01 8.86
N LYS A 28 6.41 -2.65 9.64
CA LYS A 28 6.77 -2.17 10.98
C LYS A 28 7.66 -0.93 10.96
N GLY A 29 8.56 -0.82 9.97
CA GLY A 29 9.38 0.37 9.76
C GLY A 29 8.50 1.59 9.50
N ARG A 30 7.48 1.42 8.65
CA ARG A 30 6.56 2.49 8.27
C ARG A 30 5.52 2.83 9.34
N TRP A 31 4.97 1.81 9.98
CA TRP A 31 3.85 1.94 10.91
C TRP A 31 4.28 1.66 12.35
N ALA A 32 4.63 2.71 13.09
CA ALA A 32 5.00 2.60 14.50
C ALA A 32 3.95 1.86 15.37
N CYS A 33 2.67 1.97 15.01
CA CYS A 33 1.58 1.24 15.68
C CYS A 33 1.70 -0.30 15.58
N LEU A 34 2.41 -0.83 14.57
CA LEU A 34 2.69 -2.27 14.44
C LEU A 34 3.91 -2.71 15.25
N ARG A 35 4.84 -1.80 15.58
CA ARG A 35 6.00 -2.08 16.45
C ARG A 35 5.58 -2.23 17.91
N GLU A 36 4.62 -1.43 18.34
CA GLU A 36 4.11 -1.41 19.72
C GLU A 36 2.93 -2.35 19.93
N LEU A 37 2.62 -3.20 18.94
CA LEU A 37 1.55 -4.19 19.00
C LEU A 37 1.90 -5.34 19.97
N ARG A 38 2.10 -5.02 21.25
CA ARG A 38 2.32 -5.97 22.35
C ARG A 38 0.98 -6.51 22.85
N VAL A 39 0.18 -7.11 21.97
CA VAL A 39 -1.13 -7.64 22.38
C VAL A 39 -0.97 -9.08 22.83
N GLN A 40 -1.31 -9.37 24.08
CA GLN A 40 -1.51 -10.73 24.56
C GLN A 40 -2.66 -11.37 23.76
N LEU A 41 -2.33 -12.25 22.82
CA LEU A 41 -3.25 -12.96 21.93
C LEU A 41 -4.06 -14.05 22.67
N ASN A 42 -4.69 -13.69 23.78
CA ASN A 42 -5.35 -14.64 24.67
C ASN A 42 -6.84 -14.83 24.35
N LYS A 43 -7.42 -14.02 23.44
CA LYS A 43 -8.83 -14.15 23.01
C LYS A 43 -8.98 -13.96 21.51
N LYS A 44 -9.91 -14.72 20.92
CA LYS A 44 -10.22 -14.69 19.48
C LYS A 44 -10.62 -13.30 18.97
N GLU A 45 -11.45 -12.58 19.74
CA GLU A 45 -11.92 -11.22 19.38
C GLU A 45 -10.76 -10.23 19.20
N TYR A 46 -9.70 -10.34 20.02
CA TYR A 46 -8.53 -9.49 19.87
C TYR A 46 -7.73 -9.83 18.61
N MET A 47 -7.68 -11.11 18.22
CA MET A 47 -7.02 -11.50 16.98
C MET A 47 -7.73 -10.90 15.76
N GLU A 48 -9.06 -10.99 15.70
CA GLU A 48 -9.84 -10.42 14.58
C GLU A 48 -9.60 -8.91 14.45
N ARG A 49 -9.59 -8.19 15.58
CA ARG A 49 -9.30 -6.75 15.58
C ARG A 49 -7.87 -6.43 15.15
N ILE A 50 -6.89 -7.22 15.56
CA ILE A 50 -5.49 -7.06 15.11
C ILE A 50 -5.37 -7.30 13.61
N LEU A 51 -6.01 -8.35 13.10
CA LEU A 51 -6.01 -8.65 11.67
C LEU A 51 -6.60 -7.48 10.87
N GLN A 52 -7.74 -6.93 11.32
CA GLN A 52 -8.31 -5.72 10.70
C GLN A 52 -7.35 -4.54 10.73
N TRP A 53 -6.62 -4.35 11.83
CA TRP A 53 -5.62 -3.29 11.96
C TRP A 53 -4.46 -3.47 10.98
N ILE A 54 -3.91 -4.68 10.89
CA ILE A 54 -2.84 -5.01 9.94
C ILE A 54 -3.34 -4.82 8.51
N THR A 55 -4.55 -5.28 8.18
CA THR A 55 -5.16 -5.07 6.86
C THR A 55 -5.30 -3.59 6.54
N ALA A 56 -5.72 -2.75 7.50
CA ALA A 56 -5.80 -1.31 7.29
C ALA A 56 -4.43 -0.70 6.98
N CYS A 57 -3.37 -1.10 7.70
CA CYS A 57 -2.00 -0.67 7.42
C CYS A 57 -1.53 -1.08 6.01
N VAL A 58 -1.85 -2.30 5.55
CA VAL A 58 -1.53 -2.78 4.20
C VAL A 58 -2.27 -1.97 3.14
N VAL A 59 -3.56 -1.74 3.32
CA VAL A 59 -4.36 -0.92 2.39
C VAL A 59 -3.80 0.50 2.29
N LEU A 60 -3.46 1.12 3.43
CA LEU A 60 -2.87 2.45 3.46
C LEU A 60 -1.49 2.47 2.79
N HIS A 61 -0.66 1.45 3.01
CA HIS A 61 0.63 1.33 2.34
C HIS A 61 0.47 1.27 0.81
N ASN A 62 -0.43 0.44 0.31
CA ASN A 62 -0.71 0.34 -1.13
C ASN A 62 -1.27 1.65 -1.70
N MET A 63 -2.12 2.35 -0.94
CA MET A 63 -2.61 3.67 -1.34
C MET A 63 -1.45 4.66 -1.48
N LEU A 64 -0.52 4.68 -0.53
CA LEU A 64 0.64 5.58 -0.55
C LEU A 64 1.61 5.25 -1.69
N LEU A 65 1.90 3.96 -1.92
CA LEU A 65 2.69 3.52 -3.08
C LEU A 65 2.08 4.01 -4.39
N SER A 66 0.75 3.92 -4.54
CA SER A 66 0.07 4.40 -5.75
C SER A 66 0.13 5.92 -5.97
N GLN A 67 0.61 6.67 -4.99
CA GLN A 67 0.77 8.13 -5.03
C GLN A 67 2.25 8.54 -5.12
N ASN A 68 3.15 7.59 -5.39
CA ASN A 68 4.60 7.79 -5.43
C ASN A 68 5.08 8.48 -4.16
N ASP A 69 4.75 7.88 -3.02
CA ASP A 69 5.25 8.36 -1.74
C ASP A 69 6.70 7.92 -1.53
N ASP A 70 7.58 8.88 -1.25
CA ASP A 70 9.05 8.70 -1.16
C ASP A 70 9.52 8.05 0.16
N TRP A 71 8.64 7.33 0.87
CA TRP A 71 9.02 6.66 2.09
C TRP A 71 9.94 5.48 1.79
N THR A 72 11.19 5.60 2.22
CA THR A 72 12.19 4.52 2.20
C THR A 72 12.21 3.81 3.55
N SER A 73 12.26 2.48 3.54
CA SER A 73 12.56 1.75 4.77
C SER A 73 14.04 1.92 5.09
N ASP A 74 14.39 2.47 6.26
CA ASP A 74 15.80 2.66 6.67
C ASP A 74 16.62 1.34 6.70
N ASP A 75 15.96 0.18 6.60
CA ASP A 75 16.56 -1.15 6.46
C ASP A 75 17.03 -1.49 5.02
N GLU A 76 16.70 -0.68 4.00
CA GLU A 76 17.02 -0.92 2.57
C GLU A 76 18.36 -0.28 2.15
N SER A 77 19.37 -0.36 3.02
CA SER A 77 20.76 -0.06 2.61
C SER A 77 21.52 -1.34 2.28
N SER A 78 20.99 -2.15 1.36
CA SER A 78 21.72 -3.27 0.74
C SER A 78 21.06 -3.63 -0.59
N ASP A 79 21.57 -3.00 -1.65
CA ASP A 79 21.63 -3.48 -3.03
C ASP A 79 20.32 -3.85 -3.75
N GLU A 80 19.80 -2.94 -4.57
CA GLU A 80 19.37 -3.22 -5.95
C GLU A 80 19.02 -1.91 -6.70
N ASP A 81 19.83 -1.56 -7.70
CA ASP A 81 19.52 -0.53 -8.72
C ASP A 81 18.20 -0.90 -9.40
N SER A 82 17.11 -0.25 -9.01
CA SER A 82 15.86 -0.26 -9.75
C SER A 82 15.74 1.06 -10.52
N ASP A 83 16.32 1.08 -11.72
CA ASP A 83 16.00 2.06 -12.76
C ASP A 83 14.55 1.81 -13.25
N GLU A 84 13.55 2.21 -12.46
CA GLU A 84 12.19 2.39 -12.98
C GLU A 84 12.07 3.82 -13.53
N PRO A 85 11.62 3.99 -14.79
CA PRO A 85 11.45 5.31 -15.36
C PRO A 85 10.39 6.09 -14.58
N GLU A 86 10.81 7.21 -13.99
CA GLU A 86 9.93 8.25 -13.48
C GLU A 86 8.99 8.66 -14.62
N GLU A 87 7.72 8.22 -14.57
CA GLU A 87 6.69 8.81 -15.42
C GLU A 87 6.40 10.23 -14.92
N GLU A 88 7.23 11.17 -15.37
CA GLU A 88 6.86 12.57 -15.50
C GLU A 88 5.72 12.64 -16.51
N ASN A 89 4.48 12.73 -16.00
CA ASN A 89 3.36 13.17 -16.82
C ASN A 89 2.69 14.40 -16.21
N GLU A 90 3.08 15.49 -16.86
CA GLU A 90 2.66 16.87 -16.79
C GLU A 90 1.14 17.09 -16.74
N SER A 91 0.77 18.15 -16.04
CA SER A 91 -0.08 19.27 -16.49
C SER A 91 -0.92 19.75 -15.30
N GLU A 92 -0.35 20.73 -14.60
CA GLU A 92 -1.05 21.56 -13.64
C GLU A 92 -2.13 22.33 -14.41
N ASN A 93 -3.29 21.71 -14.60
CA ASN A 93 -4.51 22.48 -14.82
C ASN A 93 -4.81 23.16 -13.48
N GLU A 94 -4.30 24.38 -13.36
CA GLU A 94 -4.70 25.38 -12.38
C GLU A 94 -6.19 25.71 -12.60
N ASP A 95 -7.10 24.95 -12.01
CA ASP A 95 -8.41 25.48 -11.67
C ASP A 95 -9.07 24.68 -10.54
N GLU A 96 -9.74 25.44 -9.66
CA GLU A 96 -10.22 25.14 -8.30
C GLU A 96 -9.15 25.10 -7.20
N SER A 97 -9.17 26.13 -6.35
CA SER A 97 -8.44 26.20 -5.08
C SER A 97 -8.92 25.08 -4.14
N ASP A 98 -8.39 23.88 -4.35
CA ASP A 98 -8.58 22.78 -3.41
C ASP A 98 -7.73 23.07 -2.18
N ASP A 99 -8.31 23.86 -1.26
CA ASP A 99 -7.76 24.30 0.03
C ASP A 99 -7.59 23.13 1.03
N ASP A 100 -7.42 21.89 0.55
CA ASP A 100 -7.09 20.76 1.40
C ASP A 100 -5.65 20.91 1.87
N GLU A 101 -5.51 21.23 3.15
CA GLU A 101 -4.24 21.39 3.86
C GLU A 101 -3.31 20.18 3.69
N PHE A 102 -3.87 18.99 3.53
CA PHE A 102 -3.11 17.76 3.39
C PHE A 102 -2.86 17.41 1.92
N ILE A 103 -1.60 17.56 1.49
CA ILE A 103 -1.13 17.23 0.12
C ILE A 103 -1.57 15.83 -0.32
N PHE A 104 -1.50 14.83 0.58
CA PHE A 104 -1.97 13.47 0.30
C PHE A 104 -3.45 13.42 -0.06
N ARG A 105 -4.30 14.10 0.73
CA ARG A 105 -5.76 14.11 0.50
C ARG A 105 -6.07 14.81 -0.81
N ARG A 106 -5.39 15.91 -1.09
CA ARG A 106 -5.49 16.63 -2.36
C ARG A 106 -5.14 15.75 -3.56
N ARG A 107 -4.00 15.05 -3.52
CA ARG A 107 -3.59 14.09 -4.58
C ARG A 107 -4.61 12.96 -4.75
N LEU A 108 -5.05 12.36 -3.65
CA LEU A 108 -6.04 11.29 -3.65
C LEU A 108 -7.38 11.75 -4.23
N LYS A 109 -7.85 12.93 -3.84
CA LYS A 109 -9.09 13.55 -4.32
C LYS A 109 -9.02 13.82 -5.82
N LYS A 110 -7.93 14.44 -6.31
CA LYS A 110 -7.70 14.66 -7.75
C LYS A 110 -7.75 13.33 -8.53
N LYS A 111 -7.05 12.30 -8.06
CA LYS A 111 -7.02 10.96 -8.71
C LYS A 111 -8.42 10.30 -8.71
N ALA A 112 -9.16 10.43 -7.60
CA ALA A 112 -10.50 9.89 -7.48
C ALA A 112 -11.52 10.59 -8.41
N ILE A 113 -11.44 11.93 -8.53
CA ILE A 113 -12.27 12.72 -9.45
C ILE A 113 -11.98 12.31 -10.88
N ARG A 114 -10.69 12.25 -11.27
CA ARG A 114 -10.27 11.81 -12.61
C ARG A 114 -10.88 10.45 -12.95
N LYS A 115 -10.73 9.47 -12.05
CA LYS A 115 -11.28 8.12 -12.21
C LYS A 115 -12.82 8.11 -12.25
N GLY A 116 -13.48 8.98 -11.48
CA GLY A 116 -14.94 9.11 -11.49
C GLY A 116 -15.50 9.69 -12.80
N ASN A 117 -14.70 10.49 -13.52
CA ASN A 117 -15.04 11.13 -14.80
C ASN A 117 -14.71 10.27 -16.03
N GLU A 118 -13.95 9.18 -15.86
CA GLU A 118 -13.71 8.20 -16.92
C GLU A 118 -15.05 7.60 -17.42
N ARG A 119 -15.10 7.13 -18.68
CA ARG A 119 -16.31 6.55 -19.27
C ARG A 119 -16.84 5.40 -18.40
N GLY A 120 -18.12 5.46 -18.05
CA GLY A 120 -18.76 4.51 -17.14
C GLY A 120 -18.51 4.79 -15.66
N GLY A 121 -17.80 5.87 -15.31
CA GLY A 121 -17.63 6.34 -13.95
C GLY A 121 -18.87 7.06 -13.41
N ILE A 122 -19.01 7.13 -12.09
CA ILE A 122 -20.21 7.67 -11.44
C ILE A 122 -20.43 9.16 -11.74
N LEU A 123 -19.35 9.94 -11.89
CA LEU A 123 -19.44 11.36 -12.23
C LEU A 123 -19.69 11.53 -13.72
N TRP A 124 -19.12 10.66 -14.57
CA TRP A 124 -19.42 10.59 -15.99
C TRP A 124 -20.91 10.35 -16.25
N TYR A 125 -21.52 9.38 -15.57
CA TYR A 125 -22.96 9.11 -15.67
C TYR A 125 -23.82 10.30 -15.21
N ARG A 126 -23.45 10.96 -14.10
CA ARG A 126 -24.17 12.15 -13.63
C ARG A 126 -24.14 13.28 -14.65
N SER A 127 -23.01 13.53 -15.31
CA SER A 127 -22.91 14.57 -16.34
C SER A 127 -23.71 14.24 -17.60
N TYR A 128 -23.88 12.95 -17.93
CA TYR A 128 -24.53 12.53 -19.18
C TYR A 128 -26.06 12.39 -19.09
N TYR A 129 -26.60 12.14 -17.90
CA TYR A 129 -28.04 11.84 -17.69
C TYR A 129 -28.82 12.93 -16.93
N MET A 130 -28.17 14.00 -16.48
CA MET A 130 -28.81 15.11 -15.72
C MET A 130 -28.90 16.43 -16.51
N HIS A 131 -28.79 16.38 -17.85
CA HIS A 131 -29.08 17.48 -18.78
C HIS A 131 -30.24 17.09 -19.70
#